data_AF-A0A268K4F5-F1
#
_entry.id   AF-A0A268K4F5-F1
#
_cell.length_a   1.000
_cell.length_b   1.000
_cell.length_c   1.000
_cell.angle_alpha   90.00
_cell.angle_beta   90.00
_cell.angle_gamma   90.00
#
_symmetry.space_group_name_H-M   'P 1'
#
loop_
_entity.id
_entity.type
_entity.pdbx_description
1 polymer ?
#
loop_
_entity_poly.entity_id
_entity_poly.type
_entity_poly.pdbx_seq_one_letter_code
_entity_poly.pdbx_strand_id
1 'polypeptide(L)'
;MPDWSYHPLKKLLLDNMRPTTSREFIHKSMSTIASLPGGRKLIGFLGHMHPPKEFRKELNDTTFPSPIGLSGHIDPHLSGINAFQELGFGFVEIGPIVLNEPKAIIEPRVENSIILFSEHQEKVPLKLAIKKLTNLNIKIPIFAKIDAQVNSNEWDIIVQHLTPFVDAFIVTSEQINSWLGKSEVSFVRPFYISFSNDEVSKHEIEIGKLIKHTCIGGIVINAPRRTEDSYWYEATNANENLAKTVKQVKDKHPELIVITSGGVDSPEEAYALVRAGADLLLLSEGYVKAGPGLTKRIHERLLFEEFRPINRQNWYWSFLFGLSILIGGIIALYFAFTSIILPYDEYFIGLTRAGILQVNPLILAFMSHDRMALAGTMISGGILYIQLARHGIKNDMHWAKVAFHSAAITGFIGIFLSIGYGYFDWLHGLFWLILMPIFFFSFREGKKVAGPPFSSHGSNDRSWQYGLYGQLMFIILGFLIVVGGLVISTIGVSKVFVSTDLNFLCMSPQMLDQISSNLIPVIAHDRAGFGSALVSVGLLILMLSLWGFRKGERWIWNTLAIGALPAFIAGIGTHLYIGYTTFVHLLPVYFLVILYLLGLGLSYPFLKKKE
;
A
#
# COMPACT_ATOMS: atom_id res chain seq x y z
N MET A 1 0.43 -0.04 -8.79
CA MET A 1 1.40 0.81 -8.05
C MET A 1 0.63 1.61 -7.03
N PRO A 2 1.13 1.89 -5.82
CA PRO A 2 0.51 2.87 -4.92
C PRO A 2 0.93 4.31 -5.21
N ASP A 3 0.22 5.32 -4.68
CA ASP A 3 0.48 6.75 -4.94
C ASP A 3 1.93 7.18 -4.63
N TRP A 4 2.53 6.64 -3.55
CA TRP A 4 3.91 6.93 -3.15
C TRP A 4 4.96 6.48 -4.17
N SER A 5 4.60 5.54 -5.06
CA SER A 5 5.45 5.12 -6.18
C SER A 5 5.04 5.80 -7.48
N TYR A 6 3.73 5.95 -7.72
CA TYR A 6 3.20 6.46 -8.98
C TYR A 6 3.63 7.91 -9.21
N HIS A 7 3.30 8.84 -8.31
CA HIS A 7 3.58 10.26 -8.54
C HIS A 7 5.06 10.62 -8.55
N PRO A 8 5.88 10.18 -7.56
CA PRO A 8 7.29 10.51 -7.56
C PRO A 8 8.09 9.93 -8.74
N LEU A 9 7.70 8.75 -9.24
CA LEU A 9 8.41 8.07 -10.32
C LEU A 9 7.82 8.33 -11.71
N LYS A 10 6.60 8.86 -11.81
CA LYS A 10 5.91 9.14 -13.09
C LYS A 10 6.77 9.97 -14.03
N LYS A 11 7.35 11.07 -13.54
CA LYS A 11 8.20 11.94 -14.34
C LYS A 11 9.45 11.23 -14.88
N LEU A 12 10.01 10.31 -14.09
CA LEU A 12 11.22 9.58 -14.45
C LEU A 12 10.94 8.44 -15.44
N LEU A 13 9.83 7.72 -15.26
CA LEU A 13 9.57 6.45 -15.93
C LEU A 13 8.49 6.51 -17.01
N LEU A 14 7.50 7.40 -16.89
CA LEU A 14 6.26 7.33 -17.66
C LEU A 14 6.07 8.52 -18.61
N ASP A 15 6.46 9.73 -18.20
CA ASP A 15 6.18 10.96 -18.97
C ASP A 15 6.94 11.04 -20.30
N ASN A 16 8.01 10.25 -20.46
CA ASN A 16 8.79 10.16 -21.71
C ASN A 16 8.25 9.10 -22.68
N MET A 17 7.15 8.41 -22.36
CA MET A 17 6.54 7.38 -23.19
C MET A 17 5.22 7.87 -23.80
N ARG A 18 4.84 7.29 -24.96
CA ARG A 18 3.50 7.52 -25.52
C ARG A 18 2.41 7.07 -24.54
N PRO A 19 1.23 7.74 -24.48
CA PRO A 19 0.19 7.43 -23.50
C PRO A 19 -0.23 5.94 -23.48
N THR A 20 -0.46 5.34 -24.64
CA THR A 20 -0.80 3.91 -24.79
C THR A 20 0.31 3.01 -24.28
N THR A 21 1.57 3.33 -24.62
CA THR A 21 2.74 2.55 -24.21
C THR A 21 2.94 2.61 -22.70
N SER A 22 2.81 3.80 -22.11
CA SER A 22 2.89 4.04 -20.67
C SER A 22 1.81 3.26 -19.90
N ARG A 23 0.54 3.36 -20.37
CA ARG A 23 -0.60 2.62 -19.83
C ARG A 23 -0.36 1.11 -19.85
N GLU A 24 -0.01 0.55 -21.00
CA GLU A 24 0.22 -0.89 -21.16
C GLU A 24 1.44 -1.39 -20.39
N PHE A 25 2.49 -0.57 -20.26
CA PHE A 25 3.64 -0.90 -19.42
C PHE A 25 3.22 -1.10 -17.96
N ILE A 26 2.43 -0.17 -17.40
CA ILE A 26 1.93 -0.28 -16.03
C ILE A 26 1.04 -1.51 -15.87
N HIS A 27 0.07 -1.68 -16.77
CA HIS A 27 -0.93 -2.73 -16.68
C HIS A 27 -0.28 -4.12 -16.75
N LYS A 28 0.57 -4.35 -17.76
CA LYS A 28 1.26 -5.63 -17.95
C LYS A 28 2.23 -5.92 -16.81
N SER A 29 2.99 -4.92 -16.34
CA SER A 29 3.91 -5.10 -15.21
C SER A 29 3.16 -5.51 -13.93
N MET A 30 2.08 -4.79 -13.61
CA MET A 30 1.25 -5.10 -12.44
C MET A 30 0.57 -6.46 -12.57
N SER A 31 0.06 -6.79 -13.75
CA SER A 31 -0.58 -8.08 -14.03
C SER A 31 0.40 -9.24 -13.97
N THR A 32 1.64 -9.03 -14.43
CA THR A 32 2.74 -10.01 -14.30
C THR A 32 3.04 -10.27 -12.83
N ILE A 33 3.20 -9.23 -12.02
CA ILE A 33 3.39 -9.39 -10.57
C ILE A 33 2.20 -10.14 -9.97
N ALA A 34 0.96 -9.76 -10.29
CA ALA A 34 -0.24 -10.41 -9.78
C ALA A 34 -0.38 -11.89 -10.20
N SER A 35 0.28 -12.31 -11.29
CA SER A 35 0.26 -13.69 -11.77
C SER A 35 1.28 -14.60 -11.06
N LEU A 36 2.31 -14.04 -10.42
CA LEU A 36 3.29 -14.82 -9.68
C LEU A 36 2.71 -15.38 -8.38
N PRO A 37 3.17 -16.57 -7.90
CA PRO A 37 2.78 -17.10 -6.60
C PRO A 37 3.03 -16.09 -5.47
N GLY A 38 1.97 -15.69 -4.76
CA GLY A 38 2.05 -14.67 -3.71
C GLY A 38 2.12 -13.22 -4.20
N GLY A 39 2.19 -12.96 -5.50
CA GLY A 39 2.32 -11.61 -6.04
C GLY A 39 1.12 -10.70 -5.78
N ARG A 40 -0.11 -11.24 -5.77
CA ARG A 40 -1.29 -10.49 -5.28
C ARG A 40 -1.16 -10.05 -3.83
N LYS A 41 -0.64 -10.92 -2.96
CA LYS A 41 -0.36 -10.58 -1.55
C LYS A 41 0.69 -9.48 -1.45
N LEU A 42 1.71 -9.48 -2.32
CA LEU A 42 2.70 -8.41 -2.39
C LEU A 42 2.08 -7.08 -2.80
N ILE A 43 1.22 -7.06 -3.83
CA ILE A 43 0.48 -5.86 -4.24
C ILE A 43 -0.37 -5.34 -3.07
N GLY A 44 -1.12 -6.23 -2.43
CA GLY A 44 -1.92 -5.93 -1.24
C GLY A 44 -1.07 -5.40 -0.08
N PHE A 45 0.13 -5.95 0.14
CA PHE A 45 1.07 -5.49 1.16
C PHE A 45 1.60 -4.08 0.86
N LEU A 46 1.96 -3.77 -0.40
CA LEU A 46 2.53 -2.46 -0.75
C LEU A 46 1.50 -1.31 -0.69
N GLY A 47 0.22 -1.58 -0.96
CA GLY A 47 -0.83 -0.55 -0.99
C GLY A 47 -1.78 -0.54 0.20
N HIS A 48 -2.05 -1.71 0.79
CA HIS A 48 -3.10 -1.92 1.78
C HIS A 48 -4.45 -1.31 1.33
N MET A 49 -4.91 -1.73 0.14
CA MET A 49 -6.01 -1.13 -0.62
C MET A 49 -7.34 -1.89 -0.50
N HIS A 50 -7.41 -2.95 0.32
CA HIS A 50 -8.62 -3.75 0.43
C HIS A 50 -9.80 -2.90 0.93
N PRO A 51 -10.99 -3.01 0.33
CA PRO A 51 -12.13 -2.22 0.74
C PRO A 51 -12.57 -2.59 2.16
N PRO A 52 -13.00 -1.62 2.97
CA PRO A 52 -13.71 -1.87 4.23
C PRO A 52 -14.90 -2.81 4.02
N LYS A 53 -15.14 -3.72 4.98
CA LYS A 53 -16.24 -4.70 4.88
C LYS A 53 -17.61 -4.04 4.92
N GLU A 54 -17.68 -2.85 5.51
CA GLU A 54 -18.88 -2.04 5.71
C GLU A 54 -19.41 -1.47 4.38
N PHE A 55 -18.57 -1.39 3.35
CA PHE A 55 -18.99 -0.98 2.01
C PHE A 55 -19.58 -2.10 1.17
N ARG A 56 -19.65 -3.32 1.71
CA ARG A 56 -20.27 -4.44 1.01
C ARG A 56 -21.76 -4.15 0.82
N LYS A 57 -22.20 -4.09 -0.44
CA LYS A 57 -23.61 -3.89 -0.82
C LYS A 57 -24.10 -5.06 -1.68
N GLU A 58 -25.40 -5.29 -1.66
CA GLU A 58 -26.08 -6.22 -2.56
C GLU A 58 -27.08 -5.42 -3.39
N LEU A 59 -26.91 -5.46 -4.72
CA LEU A 59 -27.75 -4.74 -5.68
C LEU A 59 -28.00 -5.68 -6.87
N ASN A 60 -29.26 -5.85 -7.27
CA ASN A 60 -29.67 -6.70 -8.40
C ASN A 60 -29.00 -8.09 -8.38
N ASP A 61 -29.12 -8.79 -7.26
CA ASP A 61 -28.55 -10.13 -6.99
C ASP A 61 -27.02 -10.21 -7.12
N THR A 62 -26.33 -9.07 -7.13
CA THR A 62 -24.88 -8.96 -7.23
C THR A 62 -24.31 -8.36 -5.96
N THR A 63 -23.30 -9.03 -5.38
CA THR A 63 -22.56 -8.52 -4.22
C THR A 63 -21.39 -7.65 -4.67
N PHE A 64 -21.38 -6.40 -4.26
CA PHE A 64 -20.30 -5.44 -4.48
C PHE A 64 -19.47 -5.29 -3.19
N PRO A 65 -18.16 -5.61 -3.18
CA PRO A 65 -17.27 -5.33 -2.06
C PRO A 65 -17.12 -3.83 -1.72
N SER A 66 -17.35 -2.96 -2.70
CA SER A 66 -17.25 -1.51 -2.57
C SER A 66 -18.11 -0.81 -3.64
N PRO A 67 -18.63 0.41 -3.39
CA PRO A 67 -19.35 1.17 -4.40
C PRO A 67 -18.45 1.76 -5.51
N ILE A 68 -17.13 1.64 -5.40
CA ILE A 68 -16.19 2.25 -6.34
C ILE A 68 -15.70 1.22 -7.36
N GLY A 69 -15.95 1.47 -8.64
CA GLY A 69 -15.52 0.66 -9.76
C GLY A 69 -14.59 1.39 -10.72
N LEU A 70 -14.03 0.65 -11.67
CA LEU A 70 -13.15 1.19 -12.71
C LEU A 70 -13.86 1.16 -14.06
N SER A 71 -13.87 2.28 -14.79
CA SER A 71 -14.42 2.33 -16.14
C SER A 71 -13.56 1.55 -17.15
N GLY A 72 -14.22 0.93 -18.12
CA GLY A 72 -13.60 0.13 -19.19
C GLY A 72 -12.70 0.96 -20.11
N HIS A 73 -12.92 2.28 -20.16
CA HIS A 73 -12.06 3.22 -20.89
C HIS A 73 -10.59 3.17 -20.42
N ILE A 74 -10.32 2.73 -19.18
CA ILE A 74 -8.96 2.65 -18.64
C ILE A 74 -8.22 1.39 -19.11
N ASP A 75 -8.90 0.26 -19.32
CA ASP A 75 -8.25 -1.01 -19.70
C ASP A 75 -8.87 -1.66 -20.96
N PRO A 76 -8.82 -0.99 -22.14
CA PRO A 76 -9.39 -1.50 -23.39
C PRO A 76 -8.73 -2.80 -23.89
N HIS A 77 -7.61 -3.25 -23.33
CA HIS A 77 -6.97 -4.52 -23.66
C HIS A 77 -7.15 -5.62 -22.61
N LEU A 78 -7.87 -5.33 -21.52
CA LEU A 78 -8.03 -6.24 -20.38
C LEU A 78 -6.66 -6.77 -19.90
N SER A 79 -5.70 -5.86 -19.84
CA SER A 79 -4.30 -6.13 -19.55
C SER A 79 -3.99 -6.00 -18.06
N GLY A 80 -4.71 -5.14 -17.35
CA GLY A 80 -4.50 -4.79 -15.94
C GLY A 80 -5.51 -5.39 -14.98
N ILE A 81 -6.65 -5.90 -15.45
CA ILE A 81 -7.76 -6.44 -14.64
C ILE A 81 -7.33 -7.41 -13.52
N ASN A 82 -6.31 -8.24 -13.76
CA ASN A 82 -5.78 -9.17 -12.76
C ASN A 82 -5.24 -8.45 -11.50
N ALA A 83 -4.66 -7.26 -11.69
CA ALA A 83 -4.11 -6.43 -10.63
C ALA A 83 -5.12 -5.40 -10.10
N PHE A 84 -6.04 -4.89 -10.92
CA PHE A 84 -7.01 -3.87 -10.49
C PHE A 84 -7.89 -4.34 -9.33
N GLN A 85 -8.26 -5.61 -9.27
CA GLN A 85 -9.02 -6.18 -8.15
C GLN A 85 -8.28 -6.07 -6.79
N GLU A 86 -6.95 -5.88 -6.79
CA GLU A 86 -6.14 -5.69 -5.58
C GLU A 86 -5.95 -4.20 -5.21
N LEU A 87 -6.51 -3.27 -6.00
CA LEU A 87 -6.42 -1.82 -5.79
C LEU A 87 -7.68 -1.21 -5.15
N GLY A 88 -8.54 -2.05 -4.57
CA GLY A 88 -9.71 -1.63 -3.81
C GLY A 88 -10.98 -1.46 -4.62
N PHE A 89 -10.96 -1.72 -5.92
CA PHE A 89 -12.19 -1.67 -6.72
C PHE A 89 -13.19 -2.74 -6.26
N GLY A 90 -14.45 -2.33 -6.13
CA GLY A 90 -15.56 -3.22 -5.87
C GLY A 90 -16.09 -3.89 -7.14
N PHE A 91 -15.90 -3.30 -8.32
CA PHE A 91 -16.29 -3.87 -9.60
C PHE A 91 -15.51 -3.23 -10.74
N VAL A 92 -15.59 -3.80 -11.94
CA VAL A 92 -14.94 -3.27 -13.14
C VAL A 92 -15.89 -3.27 -14.33
N GLU A 93 -15.83 -2.22 -15.13
CA GLU A 93 -16.44 -2.16 -16.44
C GLU A 93 -15.41 -2.65 -17.49
N ILE A 94 -15.87 -3.46 -18.43
CA ILE A 94 -15.13 -3.84 -19.64
C ILE A 94 -15.85 -3.28 -20.86
N GLY A 95 -15.09 -2.96 -21.90
CA GLY A 95 -15.63 -2.41 -23.14
C GLY A 95 -15.37 -0.92 -23.31
N PRO A 96 -15.93 -0.30 -24.37
CA PRO A 96 -17.05 -0.81 -25.17
C PRO A 96 -16.76 -2.11 -25.93
N ILE A 97 -17.68 -3.08 -25.85
CA ILE A 97 -17.61 -4.37 -26.54
C ILE A 97 -18.12 -4.22 -27.97
N VAL A 98 -17.36 -4.79 -28.90
CA VAL A 98 -17.73 -4.92 -30.32
C VAL A 98 -17.55 -6.35 -30.79
N LEU A 99 -18.28 -6.78 -31.83
CA LEU A 99 -18.15 -8.13 -32.35
C LEU A 99 -16.76 -8.36 -32.97
N ASN A 100 -16.31 -7.42 -33.82
CA ASN A 100 -15.09 -7.49 -34.61
C ASN A 100 -14.11 -6.37 -34.24
N GLU A 101 -12.84 -6.52 -34.63
CA GLU A 101 -11.83 -5.48 -34.43
C GLU A 101 -12.22 -4.15 -35.12
N PRO A 102 -12.06 -3.01 -34.44
CA PRO A 102 -12.35 -1.70 -35.02
C PRO A 102 -11.38 -1.38 -36.17
N LYS A 103 -11.89 -0.80 -37.25
CA LYS A 103 -11.12 -0.53 -38.49
C LYS A 103 -10.08 0.58 -38.34
N ALA A 104 -10.34 1.56 -37.46
CA ALA A 104 -9.45 2.67 -37.18
C ALA A 104 -9.38 2.88 -35.67
N ILE A 105 -8.16 3.02 -35.15
CA ILE A 105 -7.89 3.26 -33.73
C ILE A 105 -6.96 4.47 -33.68
N ILE A 106 -7.38 5.50 -32.95
CA ILE A 106 -6.58 6.69 -32.72
C ILE A 106 -6.23 6.76 -31.22
N GLU A 107 -4.93 6.87 -30.95
CA GLU A 107 -4.41 6.93 -29.57
C GLU A 107 -4.86 8.22 -28.85
N PRO A 108 -5.09 8.17 -27.53
CA PRO A 108 -5.34 9.37 -26.75
C PRO A 108 -4.11 10.29 -26.72
N ARG A 109 -4.35 11.60 -26.59
CA ARG A 109 -3.31 12.63 -26.45
C ARG A 109 -3.35 13.23 -25.05
N VAL A 110 -2.24 13.83 -24.63
CA VAL A 110 -2.16 14.56 -23.36
C VAL A 110 -1.69 15.97 -23.65
N GLU A 111 -2.53 16.96 -23.35
CA GLU A 111 -2.25 18.38 -23.56
C GLU A 111 -2.59 19.15 -22.28
N ASN A 112 -1.65 19.97 -21.77
CA ASN A 112 -1.85 20.75 -20.54
C ASN A 112 -2.39 19.95 -19.34
N SER A 113 -1.98 18.68 -19.20
CA SER A 113 -2.46 17.73 -18.17
C SER A 113 -3.92 17.26 -18.32
N ILE A 114 -4.55 17.52 -19.46
CA ILE A 114 -5.86 16.98 -19.87
C ILE A 114 -5.62 15.79 -20.79
N ILE A 115 -6.42 14.73 -20.61
CA ILE A 115 -6.37 13.56 -21.50
C ILE A 115 -7.45 13.74 -22.56
N LEU A 116 -7.02 13.84 -23.81
CA LEU A 116 -7.89 13.94 -24.98
C LEU A 116 -8.11 12.53 -25.52
N PHE A 117 -9.33 12.01 -25.41
CA PHE A 117 -9.72 10.70 -25.94
C PHE A 117 -10.29 10.84 -27.35
N SER A 118 -9.88 10.00 -28.29
CA SER A 118 -10.44 10.06 -29.64
C SER A 118 -11.88 9.52 -29.67
N GLU A 119 -12.71 10.03 -30.58
CA GLU A 119 -13.99 9.41 -30.94
C GLU A 119 -13.79 8.00 -31.55
N HIS A 120 -12.63 7.74 -32.16
CA HIS A 120 -12.20 6.42 -32.63
C HIS A 120 -11.33 5.70 -31.59
N GLN A 121 -11.81 5.66 -30.34
CA GLN A 121 -11.12 5.01 -29.21
C GLN A 121 -10.92 3.50 -29.41
N GLU A 122 -9.98 2.95 -28.64
CA GLU A 122 -9.79 1.51 -28.49
C GLU A 122 -11.09 0.86 -27.97
N LYS A 123 -11.52 -0.23 -28.61
CA LYS A 123 -12.69 -1.04 -28.24
C LYS A 123 -12.25 -2.46 -27.95
N VAL A 124 -13.06 -3.22 -27.22
CA VAL A 124 -12.75 -4.62 -26.85
C VAL A 124 -13.51 -5.57 -27.79
N PRO A 125 -12.82 -6.33 -28.67
CA PRO A 125 -13.48 -7.36 -29.48
C PRO A 125 -14.01 -8.50 -28.61
N LEU A 126 -15.18 -9.05 -28.96
CA LEU A 126 -15.82 -10.14 -28.22
C LEU A 126 -14.89 -11.35 -28.03
N LYS A 127 -14.17 -11.74 -29.08
CA LYS A 127 -13.20 -12.84 -29.04
C LYS A 127 -12.09 -12.59 -28.02
N LEU A 128 -11.60 -11.35 -27.92
CA LEU A 128 -10.59 -10.97 -26.93
C LEU A 128 -11.17 -11.02 -25.52
N ALA A 129 -12.37 -10.47 -25.33
CA ALA A 129 -13.07 -10.47 -24.04
C ALA A 129 -13.24 -11.90 -23.50
N ILE A 130 -13.83 -12.81 -24.28
CA ILE A 130 -14.04 -14.21 -23.89
C ILE A 130 -12.71 -14.90 -23.56
N LYS A 131 -11.68 -14.72 -24.41
CA LYS A 131 -10.36 -15.30 -24.17
C LYS A 131 -9.75 -14.83 -22.85
N LYS A 132 -9.89 -13.55 -22.52
CA LYS A 132 -9.35 -12.98 -21.29
C LYS A 132 -10.14 -13.45 -20.07
N LEU A 133 -11.46 -13.30 -20.10
CA LEU A 133 -12.35 -13.66 -19.00
C LEU A 133 -12.27 -15.16 -18.64
N THR A 134 -12.04 -16.03 -19.62
CA THR A 134 -11.86 -17.48 -19.39
C THR A 134 -10.55 -17.79 -18.64
N ASN A 135 -9.49 -17.02 -18.88
CA ASN A 135 -8.15 -17.31 -18.34
C ASN A 135 -7.84 -16.58 -17.03
N LEU A 136 -8.63 -15.57 -16.69
CA LEU A 136 -8.37 -14.70 -15.55
C LEU A 136 -9.20 -15.13 -14.35
N ASN A 137 -8.55 -15.21 -13.19
CA ASN A 137 -9.24 -15.42 -11.92
C ASN A 137 -9.68 -14.05 -11.36
N ILE A 138 -10.90 -13.65 -11.74
CA ILE A 138 -11.52 -12.38 -11.34
C ILE A 138 -12.47 -12.64 -10.16
N LYS A 139 -12.35 -11.84 -9.09
CA LYS A 139 -13.10 -12.00 -7.84
C LYS A 139 -14.11 -10.91 -7.55
N ILE A 140 -14.21 -9.93 -8.44
CA ILE A 140 -15.11 -8.77 -8.32
C ILE A 140 -16.08 -8.76 -9.50
N PRO A 141 -17.28 -8.21 -9.34
CA PRO A 141 -18.25 -8.11 -10.42
C PRO A 141 -17.72 -7.43 -11.69
N ILE A 142 -18.20 -7.88 -12.84
CA ILE A 142 -17.81 -7.40 -14.17
C ILE A 142 -19.03 -6.88 -14.90
N PHE A 143 -18.98 -5.62 -15.34
CA PHE A 143 -20.01 -5.00 -16.16
C PHE A 143 -19.50 -4.90 -17.59
N ALA A 144 -20.28 -5.34 -18.57
CA ALA A 144 -19.93 -5.20 -19.99
C ALA A 144 -20.68 -4.04 -20.63
N LYS A 145 -19.94 -3.00 -21.04
CA LYS A 145 -20.49 -1.90 -21.83
C LYS A 145 -20.55 -2.29 -23.30
N ILE A 146 -21.73 -2.29 -23.90
CA ILE A 146 -21.90 -2.58 -25.33
C ILE A 146 -21.73 -1.27 -26.11
N ASP A 147 -21.00 -1.32 -27.21
CA ASP A 147 -20.80 -0.14 -28.05
C ASP A 147 -22.12 0.30 -28.72
N ALA A 148 -22.35 1.61 -28.80
CA ALA A 148 -23.59 2.17 -29.33
C ALA A 148 -23.83 1.83 -30.82
N GLN A 149 -22.78 1.53 -31.58
CA GLN A 149 -22.87 1.22 -33.02
C GLN A 149 -23.18 -0.26 -33.30
N VAL A 150 -23.28 -1.10 -32.28
CA VAL A 150 -23.64 -2.52 -32.41
C VAL A 150 -25.08 -2.65 -32.88
N ASN A 151 -25.27 -3.34 -34.01
CA ASN A 151 -26.60 -3.62 -34.57
C ASN A 151 -27.29 -4.80 -33.86
N SER A 152 -28.58 -5.01 -34.14
CA SER A 152 -29.38 -6.04 -33.47
C SER A 152 -28.85 -7.47 -33.65
N ASN A 153 -28.27 -7.82 -34.80
CA ASN A 153 -27.75 -9.17 -35.02
C ASN A 153 -26.47 -9.42 -34.22
N GLU A 154 -25.60 -8.40 -34.14
CA GLU A 154 -24.36 -8.46 -33.36
C GLU A 154 -24.64 -8.48 -31.86
N TRP A 155 -25.68 -7.76 -31.42
CA TRP A 155 -26.11 -7.68 -30.04
C TRP A 155 -26.40 -9.06 -29.45
N ASP A 156 -27.25 -9.87 -30.09
CA ASP A 156 -27.67 -11.17 -29.56
C ASP A 156 -26.45 -12.09 -29.38
N ILE A 157 -25.52 -12.06 -30.33
CA ILE A 157 -24.26 -12.81 -30.26
C ILE A 157 -23.41 -12.34 -29.07
N ILE A 158 -23.22 -11.02 -28.91
CA ILE A 158 -22.41 -10.46 -27.83
C ILE A 158 -23.02 -10.80 -26.47
N VAL A 159 -24.31 -10.55 -26.28
CA VAL A 159 -25.01 -10.79 -25.02
C VAL A 159 -24.95 -12.27 -24.68
N GLN A 160 -25.36 -13.16 -25.60
CA GLN A 160 -25.39 -14.60 -25.36
C GLN A 160 -24.02 -15.16 -24.96
N HIS A 161 -22.94 -14.73 -25.63
CA HIS A 161 -21.60 -15.22 -25.34
C HIS A 161 -20.96 -14.59 -24.09
N LEU A 162 -21.37 -13.39 -23.68
CA LEU A 162 -20.84 -12.74 -22.48
C LEU A 162 -21.63 -13.00 -21.20
N THR A 163 -22.93 -13.34 -21.29
CA THR A 163 -23.78 -13.65 -20.13
C THR A 163 -23.13 -14.59 -19.09
N PRO A 164 -22.38 -15.65 -19.48
CA PRO A 164 -21.73 -16.53 -18.51
C PRO A 164 -20.60 -15.87 -17.70
N PHE A 165 -20.02 -14.78 -18.20
CA PHE A 165 -18.80 -14.16 -17.66
C PHE A 165 -19.02 -12.81 -16.97
N VAL A 166 -20.19 -12.19 -17.15
CA VAL A 166 -20.47 -10.83 -16.67
C VAL A 166 -21.68 -10.83 -15.75
N ASP A 167 -21.71 -9.86 -14.84
CA ASP A 167 -22.77 -9.68 -13.85
C ASP A 167 -23.83 -8.69 -14.32
N ALA A 168 -23.47 -7.75 -15.20
CA ALA A 168 -24.42 -6.82 -15.80
C ALA A 168 -23.95 -6.30 -17.17
N PHE A 169 -24.88 -5.68 -17.91
CA PHE A 169 -24.60 -5.00 -19.17
C PHE A 169 -24.91 -3.50 -19.07
N ILE A 170 -24.09 -2.66 -19.71
CA ILE A 170 -24.33 -1.21 -19.85
C ILE A 170 -24.60 -0.90 -21.32
N VAL A 171 -25.75 -0.28 -21.60
CA VAL A 171 -26.30 -0.17 -22.96
C VAL A 171 -26.99 1.19 -23.15
N THR A 172 -27.26 1.59 -24.38
CA THR A 172 -27.98 2.86 -24.66
C THR A 172 -29.49 2.68 -24.63
N SER A 173 -30.24 3.79 -24.46
CA SER A 173 -31.71 3.77 -24.50
C SER A 173 -32.26 3.29 -25.86
N GLU A 174 -31.61 3.68 -26.95
CA GLU A 174 -32.01 3.26 -28.30
C GLU A 174 -31.87 1.74 -28.48
N GLN A 175 -30.76 1.16 -28.00
CA GLN A 175 -30.51 -0.28 -28.08
C GLN A 175 -31.54 -1.08 -27.29
N ILE A 176 -31.80 -0.71 -26.03
CA ILE A 176 -32.73 -1.45 -25.17
C ILE A 176 -34.17 -1.36 -25.71
N ASN A 177 -34.61 -0.19 -26.16
CA ASN A 177 -35.96 0.02 -26.72
C ASN A 177 -36.19 -0.76 -28.00
N SER A 178 -35.16 -0.88 -28.84
CA SER A 178 -35.25 -1.65 -30.09
C SER A 178 -35.54 -3.14 -29.86
N TRP A 179 -35.31 -3.62 -28.63
CA TRP A 179 -35.26 -5.04 -28.30
C TRP A 179 -36.24 -5.50 -27.22
N LEU A 180 -36.68 -4.61 -26.31
CA LEU A 180 -37.73 -4.89 -25.31
C LEU A 180 -39.05 -5.44 -25.91
N GLY A 181 -39.25 -5.32 -27.23
CA GLY A 181 -40.39 -5.90 -27.96
C GLY A 181 -40.10 -7.11 -28.86
N LYS A 182 -38.86 -7.64 -28.93
CA LYS A 182 -38.47 -8.63 -29.96
C LYS A 182 -37.97 -10.00 -29.46
N SER A 183 -37.67 -10.16 -28.19
CA SER A 183 -36.92 -11.34 -27.71
C SER A 183 -37.72 -12.21 -26.73
N GLU A 184 -37.71 -13.53 -26.95
CA GLU A 184 -38.10 -14.59 -25.99
C GLU A 184 -36.97 -14.91 -24.98
N VAL A 185 -35.84 -14.19 -25.02
CA VAL A 185 -34.68 -14.46 -24.16
C VAL A 185 -35.00 -14.06 -22.73
N SER A 186 -34.92 -15.01 -21.80
CA SER A 186 -34.95 -14.72 -20.37
C SER A 186 -33.69 -13.92 -19.99
N PHE A 187 -33.86 -12.69 -19.53
CA PHE A 187 -32.75 -11.84 -19.08
C PHE A 187 -32.23 -12.34 -17.74
N VAL A 188 -31.17 -13.14 -17.78
CA VAL A 188 -30.51 -13.67 -16.58
C VAL A 188 -29.68 -12.59 -15.87
N ARG A 189 -29.24 -11.55 -16.59
CA ARG A 189 -28.40 -10.46 -16.05
C ARG A 189 -29.09 -9.10 -16.19
N PRO A 190 -28.95 -8.19 -15.21
CA PRO A 190 -29.51 -6.85 -15.28
C PRO A 190 -28.83 -5.99 -16.35
N PHE A 191 -29.62 -5.12 -16.96
CA PHE A 191 -29.17 -4.06 -17.86
C PHE A 191 -29.20 -2.70 -17.17
N TYR A 192 -28.16 -1.91 -17.38
CA TYR A 192 -28.07 -0.52 -16.96
C TYR A 192 -28.06 0.39 -18.19
N ILE A 193 -28.92 1.40 -18.17
CA ILE A 193 -29.08 2.30 -19.32
C ILE A 193 -28.19 3.52 -19.15
N SER A 194 -27.31 3.73 -20.13
CA SER A 194 -26.34 4.81 -20.14
C SER A 194 -26.92 6.06 -20.80
N PHE A 195 -26.85 7.18 -20.08
CA PHE A 195 -27.27 8.50 -20.55
C PHE A 195 -26.09 9.48 -20.46
N SER A 196 -26.00 10.43 -21.39
CA SER A 196 -25.17 11.61 -21.17
C SER A 196 -25.84 12.53 -20.15
N ASN A 197 -25.06 13.29 -19.38
CA ASN A 197 -25.59 14.21 -18.37
C ASN A 197 -26.71 15.13 -18.91
N ASP A 198 -26.56 15.61 -20.15
CA ASP A 198 -27.48 16.58 -20.76
C ASP A 198 -28.74 15.92 -21.36
N GLU A 199 -28.72 14.59 -21.54
CA GLU A 199 -29.86 13.80 -22.01
C GLU A 199 -30.82 13.40 -20.89
N VAL A 200 -30.37 13.36 -19.63
CA VAL A 200 -31.20 12.87 -18.52
C VAL A 200 -32.48 13.68 -18.37
N SER A 201 -32.39 15.01 -18.48
CA SER A 201 -33.56 15.89 -18.42
C SER A 201 -34.52 15.71 -19.60
N LYS A 202 -34.01 15.29 -20.76
CA LYS A 202 -34.80 15.08 -21.98
C LYS A 202 -35.54 13.74 -21.97
N HIS A 203 -34.96 12.72 -21.32
CA HIS A 203 -35.49 11.36 -21.27
C HIS A 203 -36.20 11.05 -19.95
N GLU A 204 -36.61 12.07 -19.19
CA GLU A 204 -37.22 11.91 -17.87
C GLU A 204 -38.46 11.00 -17.88
N ILE A 205 -39.34 11.20 -18.87
CA ILE A 205 -40.55 10.37 -19.06
C ILE A 205 -40.19 8.93 -19.40
N GLU A 206 -39.09 8.73 -20.13
CA GLU A 206 -38.61 7.41 -20.54
C GLU A 206 -38.04 6.65 -19.37
N ILE A 207 -37.23 7.30 -18.52
CA ILE A 207 -36.69 6.74 -17.29
C ILE A 207 -37.82 6.17 -16.43
N GLY A 208 -38.89 6.94 -16.19
CA GLY A 208 -40.04 6.47 -15.42
C GLY A 208 -40.80 5.27 -16.03
N LYS A 209 -40.74 5.08 -17.36
CA LYS A 209 -41.31 3.89 -18.02
C LYS A 209 -40.36 2.69 -17.94
N LEU A 210 -39.07 2.93 -18.14
CA LEU A 210 -38.02 1.92 -18.21
C LEU A 210 -37.83 1.19 -16.88
N ILE A 211 -37.95 1.89 -15.75
CA ILE A 211 -37.84 1.32 -14.39
C ILE A 211 -38.90 0.23 -14.12
N LYS A 212 -40.01 0.21 -14.88
CA LYS A 212 -41.05 -0.81 -14.71
C LYS A 212 -40.66 -2.18 -15.25
N HIS A 213 -39.62 -2.27 -16.09
CA HIS A 213 -39.15 -3.54 -16.62
C HIS A 213 -38.21 -4.23 -15.63
N THR A 214 -38.49 -5.49 -15.32
CA THR A 214 -37.73 -6.28 -14.33
C THR A 214 -36.27 -6.54 -14.70
N CYS A 215 -35.91 -6.41 -15.98
CA CYS A 215 -34.55 -6.61 -16.46
C CYS A 215 -33.66 -5.36 -16.36
N ILE A 216 -34.25 -4.19 -16.10
CA ILE A 216 -33.51 -2.94 -15.98
C ILE A 216 -33.11 -2.76 -14.53
N GLY A 217 -31.81 -2.88 -14.28
CA GLY A 217 -31.23 -2.78 -12.95
C GLY A 217 -30.99 -1.34 -12.48
N GLY A 218 -31.01 -0.35 -13.40
CA GLY A 218 -30.79 1.05 -13.08
C GLY A 218 -30.26 1.86 -14.26
N ILE A 219 -29.67 3.02 -13.97
CA ILE A 219 -29.10 3.91 -14.97
C ILE A 219 -27.63 4.25 -14.69
N VAL A 220 -26.89 4.55 -15.76
CA VAL A 220 -25.52 5.07 -15.71
C VAL A 220 -25.53 6.49 -16.27
N ILE A 221 -25.14 7.48 -15.47
CA ILE A 221 -25.02 8.87 -15.88
C ILE A 221 -23.55 9.17 -16.15
N ASN A 222 -23.20 9.48 -17.40
CA ASN A 222 -21.84 9.82 -17.78
C ASN A 222 -21.55 11.29 -17.48
N ALA A 223 -20.34 11.57 -16.99
CA ALA A 223 -19.83 12.92 -16.84
C ALA A 223 -19.98 13.73 -18.14
N PRO A 224 -20.35 15.02 -18.06
CA PRO A 224 -20.47 15.87 -19.24
C PRO A 224 -19.10 16.01 -19.93
N ARG A 225 -19.11 15.96 -21.26
CA ARG A 225 -17.91 15.98 -22.10
C ARG A 225 -17.91 17.21 -22.99
N ARG A 226 -16.71 17.64 -23.38
CA ARG A 226 -16.51 18.58 -24.48
C ARG A 226 -15.81 17.86 -25.63
N THR A 227 -16.13 18.23 -26.85
CA THR A 227 -15.57 17.65 -28.06
C THR A 227 -14.90 18.73 -28.89
N GLU A 228 -13.65 18.52 -29.26
CA GLU A 228 -12.82 19.40 -30.10
C GLU A 228 -12.01 18.51 -31.07
N ASP A 229 -12.05 18.81 -32.36
CA ASP A 229 -11.24 18.14 -33.40
C ASP A 229 -11.25 16.58 -33.38
N SER A 230 -12.43 15.97 -33.20
CA SER A 230 -12.62 14.50 -33.08
C SER A 230 -11.99 13.86 -31.83
N TYR A 231 -11.65 14.68 -30.83
CA TYR A 231 -11.30 14.27 -29.47
C TYR A 231 -12.33 14.79 -28.48
N TRP A 232 -12.47 14.10 -27.36
CA TRP A 232 -13.30 14.52 -26.24
C TRP A 232 -12.54 14.45 -24.92
N TYR A 233 -12.97 15.27 -23.96
CA TYR A 233 -12.45 15.32 -22.60
C TYR A 233 -13.56 15.64 -21.61
N GLU A 234 -13.38 15.31 -20.33
CA GLU A 234 -14.36 15.63 -19.29
C GLU A 234 -14.41 17.15 -19.04
N ALA A 235 -15.62 17.71 -18.93
CA ALA A 235 -15.79 19.14 -18.68
C ALA A 235 -15.26 19.54 -17.29
N THR A 236 -14.77 20.78 -17.14
CA THR A 236 -14.18 21.26 -15.87
C THR A 236 -15.11 21.17 -14.66
N ASN A 237 -16.43 21.34 -14.86
CA ASN A 237 -17.43 21.26 -13.80
C ASN A 237 -18.21 19.93 -13.86
N ALA A 238 -17.56 18.88 -14.36
CA ALA A 238 -18.21 17.58 -14.55
C ALA A 238 -18.82 17.03 -13.25
N ASN A 239 -18.08 17.07 -12.14
CA ASN A 239 -18.57 16.57 -10.86
C ASN A 239 -19.83 17.31 -10.38
N GLU A 240 -19.80 18.65 -10.38
CA GLU A 240 -20.93 19.45 -9.89
C GLU A 240 -22.20 19.23 -10.72
N ASN A 241 -22.06 19.17 -12.04
CA ASN A 241 -23.18 18.90 -12.93
C ASN A 241 -23.72 17.48 -12.72
N LEU A 242 -22.84 16.51 -12.59
CA LEU A 242 -23.22 15.13 -12.34
C LEU A 242 -23.94 14.98 -10.98
N ALA A 243 -23.45 15.63 -9.92
CA ALA A 243 -24.09 15.63 -8.61
C ALA A 243 -25.49 16.27 -8.65
N LYS A 244 -25.68 17.36 -9.41
CA LYS A 244 -27.00 17.98 -9.60
C LYS A 244 -27.96 17.02 -10.30
N THR A 245 -27.52 16.36 -11.38
CA THR A 245 -28.34 15.43 -12.14
C THR A 245 -28.69 14.19 -11.32
N VAL A 246 -27.72 13.60 -10.59
CA VAL A 246 -27.95 12.48 -9.67
C VAL A 246 -29.03 12.85 -8.65
N LYS A 247 -28.89 14.02 -8.01
CA LYS A 247 -29.86 14.50 -7.03
C LYS A 247 -31.26 14.66 -7.65
N GLN A 248 -31.36 15.27 -8.83
CA GLN A 248 -32.64 15.42 -9.53
C GLN A 248 -33.31 14.08 -9.83
N VAL A 249 -32.53 13.08 -10.23
CA VAL A 249 -33.05 11.73 -10.47
C VAL A 249 -33.49 11.08 -9.17
N LYS A 250 -32.67 11.10 -8.11
CA LYS A 250 -33.00 10.47 -6.82
C LYS A 250 -34.15 11.16 -6.08
N ASP A 251 -34.33 12.47 -6.25
CA ASP A 251 -35.46 13.21 -5.71
C ASP A 251 -36.81 12.76 -6.34
N LYS A 252 -36.77 12.32 -7.61
CA LYS A 252 -37.96 11.83 -8.35
C LYS A 252 -38.16 10.32 -8.29
N HIS A 253 -37.06 9.57 -8.27
CA HIS A 253 -37.01 8.11 -8.26
C HIS A 253 -36.00 7.62 -7.19
N PRO A 254 -36.37 7.67 -5.90
CA PRO A 254 -35.46 7.32 -4.80
C PRO A 254 -34.94 5.87 -4.86
N GLU A 255 -35.77 4.95 -5.34
CA GLU A 255 -35.50 3.52 -5.48
C GLU A 255 -34.59 3.18 -6.67
N LEU A 256 -34.42 4.11 -7.62
CA LEU A 256 -33.61 3.86 -8.80
C LEU A 256 -32.13 3.77 -8.43
N ILE A 257 -31.48 2.69 -8.84
CA ILE A 257 -30.03 2.56 -8.73
C ILE A 257 -29.38 3.50 -9.75
N VAL A 258 -28.58 4.44 -9.24
CA VAL A 258 -27.85 5.41 -10.07
C VAL A 258 -26.36 5.12 -9.98
N ILE A 259 -25.77 4.83 -11.13
CA ILE A 259 -24.32 4.69 -11.31
C ILE A 259 -23.80 5.95 -11.99
N THR A 260 -22.71 6.51 -11.48
CA THR A 260 -22.02 7.63 -12.14
C THR A 260 -20.77 7.13 -12.86
N SER A 261 -20.43 7.71 -14.01
CA SER A 261 -19.20 7.37 -14.75
C SER A 261 -18.41 8.63 -15.07
N GLY A 262 -17.27 8.79 -14.42
CA GLY A 262 -16.38 9.95 -14.52
C GLY A 262 -16.74 11.14 -13.63
N GLY A 263 -16.01 12.24 -13.78
CA GLY A 263 -16.15 13.44 -12.96
C GLY A 263 -15.67 13.25 -11.52
N VAL A 264 -14.67 12.40 -11.28
CA VAL A 264 -14.11 12.14 -9.95
C VAL A 264 -12.59 12.12 -10.02
N ASP A 265 -11.98 13.23 -9.65
CA ASP A 265 -10.53 13.42 -9.56
C ASP A 265 -10.05 13.35 -8.10
N SER A 266 -10.95 13.52 -7.13
CA SER A 266 -10.60 13.58 -5.70
C SER A 266 -11.57 12.84 -4.78
N PRO A 267 -11.15 12.49 -3.54
CA PRO A 267 -12.05 11.89 -2.57
C PRO A 267 -13.28 12.74 -2.23
N GLU A 268 -13.15 14.07 -2.21
CA GLU A 268 -14.27 14.97 -1.94
C GLU A 268 -15.33 14.94 -3.04
N GLU A 269 -14.91 14.87 -4.31
CA GLU A 269 -15.80 14.76 -5.46
C GLU A 269 -16.55 13.42 -5.49
N ALA A 270 -15.88 12.33 -5.10
CA ALA A 270 -16.55 11.04 -4.92
C ALA A 270 -17.61 11.11 -3.81
N TYR A 271 -17.27 11.74 -2.69
CA TYR A 271 -18.20 11.95 -1.58
C TYR A 271 -19.40 12.81 -2.00
N ALA A 272 -19.18 13.86 -2.80
CA ALA A 272 -20.26 14.71 -3.32
C ALA A 272 -21.30 13.92 -4.13
N LEU A 273 -20.86 12.97 -4.97
CA LEU A 273 -21.76 12.11 -5.75
C LEU A 273 -22.51 11.10 -4.88
N VAL A 274 -21.82 10.47 -3.92
CA VAL A 274 -22.47 9.57 -2.94
C VAL A 274 -23.52 10.34 -2.12
N ARG A 275 -23.19 11.56 -1.67
CA ARG A 275 -24.11 12.44 -0.94
C ARG A 275 -25.29 12.90 -1.80
N ALA A 276 -25.10 13.08 -3.10
CA ALA A 276 -26.19 13.36 -4.04
C ALA A 276 -27.13 12.16 -4.24
N GLY A 277 -26.72 10.95 -3.83
CA GLY A 277 -27.51 9.73 -3.87
C GLY A 277 -27.05 8.70 -4.90
N ALA A 278 -25.83 8.83 -5.46
CA ALA A 278 -25.26 7.80 -6.33
C ALA A 278 -24.97 6.51 -5.53
N ASP A 279 -25.38 5.37 -6.08
CA ASP A 279 -25.26 4.07 -5.44
C ASP A 279 -23.88 3.44 -5.71
N LEU A 280 -23.38 3.61 -6.94
CA LEU A 280 -22.09 3.15 -7.44
C LEU A 280 -21.39 4.24 -8.29
N LEU A 281 -20.06 4.18 -8.38
CA LEU A 281 -19.22 5.14 -9.10
C LEU A 281 -18.20 4.41 -9.96
N LEU A 282 -18.10 4.72 -11.24
CA LEU A 282 -17.07 4.26 -12.17
C LEU A 282 -16.03 5.37 -12.35
N LEU A 283 -14.80 5.13 -11.89
CA LEU A 283 -13.70 6.06 -12.07
C LEU A 283 -13.11 5.95 -13.49
N SER A 284 -12.84 7.11 -14.12
CA SER A 284 -12.35 7.24 -15.50
C SER A 284 -11.08 8.10 -15.55
N GLU A 285 -11.09 9.23 -16.26
CA GLU A 285 -9.96 10.14 -16.46
C GLU A 285 -9.32 10.58 -15.13
N GLY A 286 -10.15 10.94 -14.16
CA GLY A 286 -9.71 11.36 -12.84
C GLY A 286 -8.87 10.35 -12.08
N TYR A 287 -9.10 9.05 -12.30
CA TYR A 287 -8.27 7.99 -11.72
C TYR A 287 -6.83 8.02 -12.26
N VAL A 288 -6.66 8.27 -13.56
CA VAL A 288 -5.34 8.34 -14.19
C VAL A 288 -4.54 9.54 -13.67
N LYS A 289 -5.23 10.68 -13.49
CA LYS A 289 -4.63 11.92 -12.95
C LYS A 289 -4.30 11.79 -11.46
N ALA A 290 -5.25 11.35 -10.66
CA ALA A 290 -5.12 11.24 -9.20
C ALA A 290 -4.21 10.09 -8.78
N GLY A 291 -4.09 9.07 -9.63
CA GLY A 291 -3.28 7.90 -9.40
C GLY A 291 -4.02 6.74 -8.72
N PRO A 292 -3.37 5.57 -8.70
CA PRO A 292 -3.96 4.31 -8.29
C PRO A 292 -4.39 4.22 -6.82
N GLY A 293 -3.92 5.11 -5.96
CA GLY A 293 -4.36 5.22 -4.57
C GLY A 293 -5.70 5.93 -4.38
N LEU A 294 -6.27 6.56 -5.43
CA LEU A 294 -7.53 7.29 -5.34
C LEU A 294 -8.67 6.46 -4.73
N THR A 295 -8.84 5.21 -5.16
CA THR A 295 -9.90 4.31 -4.66
C THR A 295 -9.84 4.15 -3.13
N LYS A 296 -8.64 3.93 -2.58
CA LYS A 296 -8.43 3.85 -1.12
C LYS A 296 -8.70 5.19 -0.45
N ARG A 297 -8.26 6.31 -1.03
CA ARG A 297 -8.52 7.64 -0.45
C ARG A 297 -10.01 7.97 -0.43
N ILE A 298 -10.77 7.56 -1.46
CA ILE A 298 -12.23 7.64 -1.50
C ILE A 298 -12.83 6.82 -0.35
N HIS A 299 -12.41 5.57 -0.17
CA HIS A 299 -12.89 4.74 0.94
C HIS A 299 -12.63 5.38 2.30
N GLU A 300 -11.40 5.87 2.53
CA GLU A 300 -11.03 6.52 3.78
C GLU A 300 -11.85 7.80 4.02
N ARG A 301 -12.19 8.55 2.97
CA ARG A 301 -13.05 9.75 3.04
C ARG A 301 -14.50 9.40 3.36
N LEU A 302 -15.07 8.41 2.68
CA LEU A 302 -16.45 7.96 2.92
C LEU A 302 -16.60 7.43 4.36
N LEU A 303 -15.62 6.66 4.84
CA LEU A 303 -15.61 6.17 6.23
C LEU A 303 -15.49 7.28 7.27
N PHE A 304 -14.82 8.38 6.94
CA PHE A 304 -14.69 9.52 7.86
C PHE A 304 -16.01 10.26 8.05
N GLU A 305 -16.83 10.33 6.99
CA GLU A 305 -18.14 10.98 7.01
C GLU A 305 -19.23 10.10 7.63
N GLU A 306 -19.07 8.77 7.60
CA GLU A 306 -19.88 7.87 8.41
C GLU A 306 -19.63 8.14 9.90
N PHE A 307 -20.67 8.56 10.63
CA PHE A 307 -20.55 8.75 12.08
C PHE A 307 -20.22 7.40 12.75
N ARG A 308 -18.97 7.26 13.20
CA ARG A 308 -18.50 6.07 13.92
C ARG A 308 -18.16 6.43 15.36
N PRO A 309 -18.72 5.73 16.36
CA PRO A 309 -18.24 5.86 17.72
C PRO A 309 -16.77 5.41 17.77
N ILE A 310 -15.90 6.22 18.37
CA ILE A 310 -14.49 5.88 18.54
C ILE A 310 -14.41 4.67 19.47
N ASN A 311 -14.17 3.49 18.91
CA ASN A 311 -14.00 2.28 19.69
C ASN A 311 -12.56 2.20 20.22
N ARG A 312 -12.38 2.49 21.52
CA ARG A 312 -11.06 2.39 22.13
C ARG A 312 -10.77 0.96 22.55
N GLN A 313 -9.72 0.39 22.00
CA GLN A 313 -9.28 -0.96 22.32
C GLN A 313 -8.34 -0.95 23.53
N ASN A 314 -8.25 -2.08 24.21
CA ASN A 314 -7.18 -2.32 25.17
C ASN A 314 -5.83 -2.30 24.44
N TRP A 315 -4.83 -1.68 25.06
CA TRP A 315 -3.50 -1.45 24.46
C TRP A 315 -2.37 -1.60 25.49
N TYR A 316 -2.70 -2.07 26.70
CA TYR A 316 -1.80 -2.08 27.85
C TYR A 316 -0.67 -3.08 27.66
N TRP A 317 -0.98 -4.28 27.16
CA TRP A 317 0.04 -5.30 26.90
C TRP A 317 0.94 -4.92 25.74
N SER A 318 0.37 -4.32 24.70
CA SER A 318 1.14 -3.82 23.57
C SER A 318 2.06 -2.66 23.96
N PHE A 319 1.60 -1.77 24.85
CA PHE A 319 2.44 -0.73 25.43
C PHE A 319 3.53 -1.30 26.32
N LEU A 320 3.20 -2.26 27.19
CA LEU A 320 4.16 -2.91 28.07
C LEU A 320 5.24 -3.63 27.26
N PHE A 321 4.88 -4.30 26.16
CA PHE A 321 5.86 -4.90 25.25
C PHE A 321 6.85 -3.86 24.71
N GLY A 322 6.36 -2.74 24.18
CA GLY A 322 7.23 -1.66 23.69
C GLY A 322 8.11 -1.06 24.79
N LEU A 323 7.55 -0.92 26.00
CA LEU A 323 8.28 -0.45 27.19
C LEU A 323 9.37 -1.44 27.62
N SER A 324 9.10 -2.74 27.59
CA SER A 324 10.08 -3.79 27.89
C SER A 324 11.23 -3.78 26.89
N ILE A 325 10.95 -3.61 25.59
CA ILE A 325 11.99 -3.45 24.56
C ILE A 325 12.84 -2.19 24.83
N LEU A 326 12.20 -1.07 25.15
CA LEU A 326 12.88 0.19 25.46
C LEU A 326 13.82 0.05 26.67
N ILE A 327 13.31 -0.52 27.77
CA ILE A 327 14.10 -0.75 28.99
C ILE A 327 15.24 -1.72 28.71
N GLY A 328 14.97 -2.81 27.99
CA GLY A 328 16.01 -3.76 27.56
C GLY A 328 17.11 -3.09 26.74
N GLY A 329 16.76 -2.20 25.82
CA GLY A 329 17.72 -1.40 25.04
C GLY A 329 18.56 -0.46 25.92
N ILE A 330 17.96 0.19 26.92
CA ILE A 330 18.70 1.05 27.87
C ILE A 330 19.67 0.22 28.73
N ILE A 331 19.24 -0.94 29.22
CA ILE A 331 20.10 -1.86 29.98
C ILE A 331 21.25 -2.36 29.11
N ALA A 332 20.96 -2.78 27.87
CA ALA A 332 21.99 -3.20 26.92
C ALA A 332 22.99 -2.06 26.63
N LEU A 333 22.50 -0.82 26.47
CA LEU A 333 23.38 0.34 26.27
C LEU A 333 24.29 0.57 27.48
N TYR A 334 23.74 0.48 28.71
CA TYR A 334 24.52 0.60 29.94
C TYR A 334 25.65 -0.43 30.01
N PHE A 335 25.36 -1.71 29.71
CA PHE A 335 26.40 -2.75 29.69
C PHE A 335 27.42 -2.52 28.58
N ALA A 336 26.98 -2.11 27.39
CA ALA A 336 27.88 -1.81 26.28
C ALA A 336 28.87 -0.68 26.60
N PHE A 337 28.49 0.30 27.44
CA PHE A 337 29.38 1.36 27.92
C PHE A 337 30.30 0.96 29.09
N THR A 338 29.88 0.01 29.93
CA THR A 338 30.57 -0.30 31.19
C THR A 338 31.38 -1.59 31.13
N SER A 339 30.68 -2.70 30.88
CA SER A 339 31.19 -4.05 30.88
C SER A 339 30.93 -4.63 29.50
N ILE A 340 31.80 -4.30 28.55
CA ILE A 340 31.73 -4.72 27.14
C ILE A 340 31.55 -6.24 27.05
N ILE A 341 32.25 -6.99 27.91
CA ILE A 341 32.08 -8.43 28.11
C ILE A 341 31.70 -8.71 29.56
N LEU A 342 30.85 -9.72 29.76
CA LEU A 342 30.34 -10.16 31.07
C LEU A 342 31.12 -11.38 31.58
N PRO A 343 31.04 -11.73 32.88
CA PRO A 343 31.82 -12.84 33.43
C PRO A 343 31.60 -14.20 32.75
N TYR A 344 30.39 -14.46 32.25
CA TYR A 344 30.13 -15.69 31.48
C TYR A 344 30.68 -15.62 30.05
N ASP A 345 30.82 -14.42 29.47
CA ASP A 345 31.52 -14.21 28.20
C ASP A 345 33.01 -14.57 28.38
N GLU A 346 33.63 -14.09 29.47
CA GLU A 346 35.04 -14.40 29.80
C GLU A 346 35.25 -15.90 30.01
N TYR A 347 34.32 -16.57 30.71
CA TYR A 347 34.36 -18.02 30.90
C TYR A 347 34.28 -18.78 29.57
N PHE A 348 33.39 -18.36 28.66
CA PHE A 348 33.23 -18.99 27.36
C PHE A 348 34.44 -18.73 26.44
N ILE A 349 34.92 -17.48 26.39
CA ILE A 349 36.08 -17.09 25.57
C ILE A 349 37.37 -17.73 26.13
N GLY A 350 37.44 -18.00 27.44
CA GLY A 350 38.65 -18.48 28.10
C GLY A 350 39.70 -17.39 28.36
N LEU A 351 39.34 -16.12 28.15
CA LEU A 351 40.19 -14.96 28.39
C LEU A 351 39.44 -13.91 29.20
N THR A 352 40.14 -13.31 30.17
CA THR A 352 39.63 -12.15 30.91
C THR A 352 39.68 -10.89 30.05
N ARG A 353 38.89 -9.88 30.41
CA ARG A 353 38.93 -8.55 29.79
C ARG A 353 40.35 -7.97 29.75
N ALA A 354 41.09 -8.11 30.84
CA ALA A 354 42.48 -7.67 30.92
C ALA A 354 43.38 -8.43 29.93
N GLY A 355 43.16 -9.73 29.77
CA GLY A 355 43.85 -10.56 28.77
C GLY A 355 43.58 -10.10 27.34
N ILE A 356 42.31 -9.84 26.98
CA ILE A 356 41.96 -9.35 25.64
C ILE A 356 42.58 -7.97 25.37
N LEU A 357 42.57 -7.07 26.36
CA LEU A 357 43.20 -5.75 26.24
C LEU A 357 44.71 -5.82 25.98
N GLN A 358 45.40 -6.79 26.60
CA GLN A 358 46.84 -7.00 26.37
C GLN A 358 47.13 -7.55 24.98
N VAL A 359 46.23 -8.39 24.44
CA VAL A 359 46.38 -8.96 23.11
C VAL A 359 46.08 -7.91 22.03
N ASN A 360 44.89 -7.32 22.07
CA ASN A 360 44.50 -6.24 21.17
C ASN A 360 43.29 -5.48 21.72
N PRO A 361 43.44 -4.20 22.13
CA PRO A 361 42.33 -3.42 22.67
C PRO A 361 41.21 -3.16 21.64
N LEU A 362 41.51 -3.25 20.34
CA LEU A 362 40.55 -3.02 19.27
C LEU A 362 39.49 -4.12 19.19
N ILE A 363 39.74 -5.32 19.73
CA ILE A 363 38.75 -6.39 19.81
C ILE A 363 37.56 -5.97 20.68
N LEU A 364 37.83 -5.42 21.87
CA LEU A 364 36.76 -4.96 22.76
C LEU A 364 36.06 -3.73 22.20
N ALA A 365 36.80 -2.81 21.59
CA ALA A 365 36.22 -1.65 20.91
C ALA A 365 35.30 -2.07 19.75
N PHE A 366 35.68 -3.12 19.03
CA PHE A 366 34.83 -3.73 18.02
C PHE A 366 33.61 -4.40 18.67
N MET A 367 33.74 -5.26 19.67
CA MET A 367 32.54 -5.84 20.31
C MET A 367 31.57 -4.77 20.86
N SER A 368 32.09 -3.66 21.40
CA SER A 368 31.25 -2.56 21.86
C SER A 368 30.51 -1.86 20.73
N HIS A 369 31.07 -1.78 19.51
CA HIS A 369 30.39 -1.14 18.38
C HIS A 369 29.09 -1.85 18.00
N ASP A 370 29.11 -3.17 17.89
CA ASP A 370 27.94 -3.97 17.56
C ASP A 370 26.90 -3.95 18.70
N ARG A 371 27.35 -4.09 19.97
CA ARG A 371 26.46 -4.04 21.13
C ARG A 371 25.79 -2.68 21.32
N MET A 372 26.50 -1.57 21.12
CA MET A 372 25.93 -0.23 21.20
C MET A 372 24.95 0.05 20.06
N ALA A 373 25.28 -0.39 18.83
CA ALA A 373 24.39 -0.25 17.68
C ALA A 373 23.09 -1.06 17.86
N LEU A 374 23.19 -2.29 18.40
CA LEU A 374 22.05 -3.10 18.82
C LEU A 374 21.20 -2.36 19.87
N ALA A 375 21.83 -1.85 20.92
CA ALA A 375 21.12 -1.15 22.00
C ALA A 375 20.37 0.09 21.49
N GLY A 376 21.00 0.91 20.65
CA GLY A 376 20.34 2.04 19.99
C GLY A 376 19.15 1.61 19.13
N THR A 377 19.30 0.51 18.39
CA THR A 377 18.21 -0.10 17.59
C THR A 377 17.06 -0.58 18.46
N MET A 378 17.34 -1.21 19.60
CA MET A 378 16.32 -1.63 20.56
C MET A 378 15.57 -0.44 21.17
N ILE A 379 16.27 0.62 21.57
CA ILE A 379 15.65 1.85 22.08
C ILE A 379 14.72 2.46 21.02
N SER A 380 15.20 2.58 19.78
CA SER A 380 14.40 3.00 18.63
C SER A 380 13.15 2.13 18.43
N GLY A 381 13.30 0.80 18.41
CA GLY A 381 12.20 -0.15 18.29
C GLY A 381 11.18 0.00 19.42
N GLY A 382 11.63 0.13 20.66
CA GLY A 382 10.78 0.34 21.82
C GLY A 382 9.91 1.58 21.70
N ILE A 383 10.48 2.70 21.24
CA ILE A 383 9.73 3.93 20.96
C ILE A 383 8.67 3.70 19.88
N LEU A 384 9.03 3.06 18.76
CA LEU A 384 8.10 2.76 17.67
C LEU A 384 6.92 1.87 18.13
N TYR A 385 7.21 0.81 18.90
CA TYR A 385 6.19 -0.08 19.47
C TYR A 385 5.25 0.67 20.42
N ILE A 386 5.80 1.50 21.32
CA ILE A 386 5.01 2.32 22.24
C ILE A 386 4.06 3.24 21.46
N GLN A 387 4.54 3.88 20.40
CA GLN A 387 3.75 4.79 19.60
C GLN A 387 2.64 4.07 18.82
N LEU A 388 2.94 2.92 18.22
CA LEU A 388 1.94 2.06 17.56
C LEU A 388 0.88 1.56 18.53
N ALA A 389 1.26 1.20 19.77
CA ALA A 389 0.31 0.81 20.80
C ALA A 389 -0.62 1.98 21.19
N ARG A 390 -0.03 3.15 21.48
CA ARG A 390 -0.75 4.34 21.98
C ARG A 390 -1.69 4.98 20.95
N HIS A 391 -1.27 5.04 19.69
CA HIS A 391 -2.00 5.78 18.65
C HIS A 391 -2.67 4.87 17.62
N GLY A 392 -2.14 3.67 17.39
CA GLY A 392 -2.69 2.71 16.43
C GLY A 392 -3.66 1.73 17.08
N ILE A 393 -3.11 0.79 17.86
CA ILE A 393 -3.88 -0.30 18.50
C ILE A 393 -5.01 0.26 19.37
N LYS A 394 -4.72 1.25 20.22
CA LYS A 394 -5.73 1.91 21.06
C LYS A 394 -6.91 2.48 20.27
N ASN A 395 -6.68 2.98 19.06
CA ASN A 395 -7.69 3.59 18.20
C ASN A 395 -8.22 2.62 17.13
N ASP A 396 -8.15 1.31 17.42
CA ASP A 396 -8.68 0.23 16.59
C ASP A 396 -8.09 0.15 15.16
N MET A 397 -6.83 0.58 14.97
CA MET A 397 -6.23 0.56 13.64
C MET A 397 -5.66 -0.81 13.29
N HIS A 398 -6.34 -1.55 12.42
CA HIS A 398 -5.92 -2.89 12.01
C HIS A 398 -4.49 -2.94 11.44
N TRP A 399 -4.14 -2.01 10.55
CA TRP A 399 -2.81 -1.97 9.93
C TRP A 399 -1.69 -1.77 10.97
N ALA A 400 -1.94 -0.98 12.02
CA ALA A 400 -0.96 -0.70 13.07
C ALA A 400 -0.69 -1.96 13.91
N LYS A 401 -1.74 -2.73 14.20
CA LYS A 401 -1.64 -4.06 14.84
C LYS A 401 -0.83 -5.03 13.97
N VAL A 402 -1.07 -5.06 12.65
CA VAL A 402 -0.32 -5.93 11.73
C VAL A 402 1.16 -5.53 11.71
N ALA A 403 1.46 -4.23 11.63
CA ALA A 403 2.83 -3.74 11.66
C ALA A 403 3.56 -4.10 12.96
N PHE A 404 2.90 -3.87 14.09
CA PHE A 404 3.41 -4.19 15.43
C PHE A 404 3.78 -5.68 15.54
N HIS A 405 2.82 -6.57 15.32
CA HIS A 405 3.06 -7.99 15.56
C HIS A 405 3.98 -8.62 14.51
N SER A 406 3.93 -8.20 13.25
CA SER A 406 4.79 -8.78 12.20
C SER A 406 6.27 -8.46 12.47
N ALA A 407 6.57 -7.23 12.88
CA ALA A 407 7.92 -6.86 13.29
C ALA A 407 8.36 -7.62 14.55
N ALA A 408 7.48 -7.69 15.57
CA ALA A 408 7.79 -8.40 16.81
C ALA A 408 8.08 -9.89 16.57
N ILE A 409 7.25 -10.57 15.77
CA ILE A 409 7.47 -11.98 15.37
C ILE A 409 8.81 -12.13 14.66
N THR A 410 9.16 -11.20 13.77
CA THR A 410 10.45 -11.23 13.06
C THR A 410 11.61 -11.09 14.03
N GLY A 411 11.49 -10.20 15.02
CA GLY A 411 12.45 -10.11 16.13
C GLY A 411 12.56 -11.43 16.90
N PHE A 412 11.43 -12.07 17.20
CA PHE A 412 11.40 -13.38 17.87
C PHE A 412 12.03 -14.52 17.05
N ILE A 413 12.09 -14.42 15.73
CA ILE A 413 12.76 -15.43 14.90
C ILE A 413 14.29 -15.25 14.95
N GLY A 414 14.78 -14.04 15.27
CA GLY A 414 16.21 -13.73 15.32
C GLY A 414 17.03 -14.63 16.25
N ILE A 415 16.46 -15.13 17.35
CA ILE A 415 17.16 -16.01 18.31
C ILE A 415 17.68 -17.29 17.68
N PHE A 416 17.01 -17.81 16.63
CA PHE A 416 17.45 -19.04 15.98
C PHE A 416 18.75 -18.86 15.21
N LEU A 417 19.11 -17.62 14.85
CA LEU A 417 20.42 -17.31 14.25
C LEU A 417 21.57 -17.52 15.24
N SER A 418 21.30 -17.39 16.54
CA SER A 418 22.28 -17.54 17.62
C SER A 418 22.61 -19.00 17.95
N ILE A 419 21.68 -19.93 17.70
CA ILE A 419 21.80 -21.34 18.12
C ILE A 419 22.90 -22.10 17.35
N GLY A 420 23.30 -21.60 16.17
CA GLY A 420 24.28 -22.25 15.30
C GLY A 420 25.75 -22.19 15.74
N TYR A 421 26.12 -21.35 16.72
CA TYR A 421 27.54 -21.05 17.05
C TYR A 421 28.02 -21.59 18.39
N GLY A 422 27.19 -22.36 19.10
CA GLY A 422 27.55 -22.94 20.41
C GLY A 422 27.70 -21.92 21.54
N TYR A 423 27.44 -20.64 21.29
CA TYR A 423 27.39 -19.57 22.30
C TYR A 423 25.94 -19.15 22.56
N PHE A 424 25.57 -19.09 23.84
CA PHE A 424 24.25 -18.66 24.29
C PHE A 424 24.38 -17.51 25.29
N ASP A 425 23.91 -16.33 24.92
CA ASP A 425 23.82 -15.19 25.81
C ASP A 425 22.65 -15.38 26.80
N TRP A 426 23.00 -15.64 28.07
CA TRP A 426 22.02 -15.87 29.13
C TRP A 426 21.19 -14.63 29.48
N LEU A 427 21.76 -13.43 29.40
CA LEU A 427 21.04 -12.19 29.68
C LEU A 427 19.98 -11.96 28.59
N HIS A 428 20.36 -12.20 27.33
CA HIS A 428 19.45 -12.18 26.21
C HIS A 428 18.36 -13.25 26.35
N GLY A 429 18.72 -14.50 26.68
CA GLY A 429 17.77 -15.58 26.91
C GLY A 429 16.75 -15.26 28.01
N LEU A 430 17.20 -14.68 29.12
CA LEU A 430 16.32 -14.24 30.21
C LEU A 430 15.39 -13.11 29.77
N PHE A 431 15.91 -12.12 29.04
CA PHE A 431 15.09 -11.03 28.50
C PHE A 431 13.94 -11.56 27.64
N TRP A 432 14.22 -12.57 26.80
CA TRP A 432 13.22 -13.22 25.97
C TRP A 432 12.19 -14.01 26.76
N LEU A 433 12.62 -14.74 27.78
CA LEU A 433 11.75 -15.49 28.68
C LEU A 433 10.74 -14.55 29.37
N ILE A 434 11.16 -13.33 29.74
CA ILE A 434 10.28 -12.29 30.30
C ILE A 434 9.37 -11.68 29.23
N LEU A 435 9.90 -11.42 28.03
CA LEU A 435 9.18 -10.73 26.96
C LEU A 435 8.10 -11.60 26.30
N MET A 436 8.33 -12.91 26.19
CA MET A 436 7.42 -13.86 25.52
C MET A 436 5.99 -13.86 26.10
N PRO A 437 5.77 -13.97 27.43
CA PRO A 437 4.44 -13.85 28.01
C PRO A 437 3.76 -12.51 27.71
N ILE A 438 4.51 -11.40 27.80
CA ILE A 438 4.00 -10.05 27.51
C ILE A 438 3.54 -9.96 26.05
N PHE A 439 4.35 -10.47 25.13
CA PHE A 439 4.00 -10.53 23.71
C PHE A 439 2.77 -11.40 23.46
N PHE A 440 2.65 -12.57 24.10
CA PHE A 440 1.48 -13.43 23.96
C PHE A 440 0.18 -12.72 24.37
N PHE A 441 0.19 -11.99 25.49
CA PHE A 441 -0.98 -11.20 25.89
C PHE A 441 -1.25 -10.02 24.96
N SER A 442 -0.21 -9.34 24.46
CA SER A 442 -0.34 -8.30 23.41
C SER A 442 -0.96 -8.87 22.13
N PHE A 443 -0.53 -10.05 21.70
CA PHE A 443 -1.09 -10.72 20.53
C PHE A 443 -2.58 -11.07 20.71
N ARG A 444 -2.97 -11.53 21.90
CA ARG A 444 -4.39 -11.77 22.23
C ARG A 444 -5.21 -10.48 22.27
N GLU A 445 -4.67 -9.42 22.87
CA GLU A 445 -5.26 -8.08 22.88
C GLU A 445 -5.54 -7.58 21.45
N GLY A 446 -4.54 -7.71 20.56
CA GLY A 446 -4.65 -7.30 19.17
C GLY A 446 -5.67 -8.08 18.33
N LYS A 447 -6.14 -9.27 18.75
CA LYS A 447 -7.14 -10.04 17.96
C LYS A 447 -8.44 -9.28 17.75
N LYS A 448 -8.82 -8.40 18.69
CA LYS A 448 -10.03 -7.59 18.61
C LYS A 448 -9.89 -6.36 17.70
N VAL A 449 -8.67 -5.97 17.37
CA VAL A 449 -8.37 -4.78 16.56
C VAL A 449 -8.62 -5.09 15.08
N ALA A 450 -9.65 -4.46 14.53
CA ALA A 450 -10.15 -4.72 13.19
C ALA A 450 -10.64 -3.45 12.46
N GLY A 451 -10.56 -2.28 13.08
CA GLY A 451 -11.05 -1.04 12.48
C GLY A 451 -10.30 -0.65 11.19
N PRO A 452 -11.05 -0.21 10.16
CA PRO A 452 -10.47 0.27 8.92
C PRO A 452 -9.88 1.68 9.10
N PRO A 453 -8.93 2.07 8.24
CA PRO A 453 -8.46 3.45 8.22
C PRO A 453 -9.52 4.42 7.70
N PHE A 454 -9.48 5.66 8.16
CA PHE A 454 -10.31 6.77 7.67
C PHE A 454 -9.48 8.06 7.60
N SER A 455 -9.90 9.02 6.78
CA SER A 455 -9.19 10.28 6.62
C SER A 455 -10.14 11.40 6.20
N SER A 456 -9.93 12.61 6.72
CA SER A 456 -10.62 13.82 6.27
C SER A 456 -10.04 14.39 4.97
N HIS A 457 -8.98 13.79 4.41
CA HIS A 457 -8.32 14.33 3.23
C HIS A 457 -9.18 14.20 1.97
N GLY A 458 -9.70 15.32 1.50
CA GLY A 458 -10.59 15.37 0.34
C GLY A 458 -9.95 15.70 -1.00
N SER A 459 -8.72 16.21 -1.06
CA SER A 459 -8.15 16.87 -2.25
C SER A 459 -6.82 16.29 -2.72
N ASN A 460 -6.36 16.68 -3.91
CA ASN A 460 -5.03 16.35 -4.45
C ASN A 460 -4.06 17.54 -4.32
N ASP A 461 -4.01 18.15 -3.13
CA ASP A 461 -3.29 19.39 -2.91
C ASP A 461 -1.75 19.21 -2.93
N ARG A 462 -1.02 20.33 -3.03
CA ARG A 462 0.45 20.30 -3.07
C ARG A 462 1.06 19.68 -1.81
N SER A 463 0.42 19.82 -0.65
CA SER A 463 0.96 19.23 0.59
C SER A 463 0.99 17.70 0.49
N TRP A 464 -0.06 17.09 -0.07
CA TRP A 464 -0.11 15.66 -0.34
C TRP A 464 0.97 15.23 -1.32
N GLN A 465 1.16 15.95 -2.43
CA GLN A 465 2.21 15.60 -3.40
C GLN A 465 3.62 15.61 -2.76
N TYR A 466 3.97 16.65 -1.99
CA TYR A 466 5.23 16.65 -1.24
C TYR A 466 5.30 15.53 -0.20
N GLY A 467 4.16 15.26 0.46
CA GLY A 467 3.99 14.14 1.39
C GLY A 467 4.34 12.80 0.76
N LEU A 468 3.97 12.55 -0.50
CA LEU A 468 4.31 11.32 -1.23
C LEU A 468 5.81 11.16 -1.46
N TYR A 469 6.54 12.24 -1.76
CA TYR A 469 8.01 12.16 -1.84
C TYR A 469 8.62 11.85 -0.47
N GLY A 470 8.14 12.49 0.60
CA GLY A 470 8.56 12.16 1.96
C GLY A 470 8.27 10.72 2.34
N GLN A 471 7.08 10.22 1.96
CA GLN A 471 6.68 8.82 2.14
C GLN A 471 7.62 7.86 1.40
N LEU A 472 7.96 8.15 0.14
CA LEU A 472 8.90 7.36 -0.63
C LEU A 472 10.28 7.30 0.04
N MET A 473 10.80 8.42 0.55
CA MET A 473 12.09 8.43 1.27
C MET A 473 12.08 7.50 2.48
N PHE A 474 11.00 7.50 3.28
CA PHE A 474 10.89 6.59 4.43
C PHE A 474 10.66 5.14 4.05
N ILE A 475 9.97 4.86 2.94
CA ILE A 475 9.83 3.50 2.41
C ILE A 475 11.20 2.97 1.97
N ILE A 476 11.98 3.78 1.24
CA ILE A 476 13.36 3.42 0.85
C ILE A 476 14.22 3.22 2.10
N LEU A 477 14.12 4.13 3.09
CA LEU A 477 14.83 4.01 4.36
C LEU A 477 14.52 2.68 5.07
N GLY A 478 13.24 2.37 5.29
CA GLY A 478 12.82 1.12 5.94
C GLY A 478 13.26 -0.12 5.17
N PHE A 479 13.13 -0.10 3.84
CA PHE A 479 13.58 -1.18 2.98
C PHE A 479 15.10 -1.41 3.06
N LEU A 480 15.91 -0.35 2.99
CA LEU A 480 17.37 -0.43 3.09
C LEU A 480 17.82 -0.90 4.48
N ILE A 481 17.13 -0.50 5.55
CA ILE A 481 17.41 -1.02 6.90
C ILE A 481 17.12 -2.52 6.98
N VAL A 482 16.01 -3.00 6.40
CA VAL A 482 15.69 -4.44 6.33
C VAL A 482 16.76 -5.20 5.55
N VAL A 483 17.14 -4.71 4.37
CA VAL A 483 18.20 -5.33 3.54
C VAL A 483 19.52 -5.33 4.29
N GLY A 484 19.91 -4.21 4.90
CA GLY A 484 21.13 -4.10 5.71
C GLY A 484 21.13 -5.08 6.88
N GLY A 485 20.01 -5.21 7.61
CA GLY A 485 19.85 -6.18 8.68
C GLY A 485 20.00 -7.62 8.19
N LEU A 486 19.38 -7.99 7.07
CA LEU A 486 19.52 -9.31 6.46
C LEU A 486 20.97 -9.60 6.03
N VAL A 487 21.65 -8.61 5.44
CA VAL A 487 23.06 -8.73 5.03
C VAL A 487 23.96 -8.90 6.26
N ILE A 488 23.78 -8.10 7.31
CA ILE A 488 24.55 -8.18 8.56
C ILE A 488 24.31 -9.52 9.25
N SER A 489 23.07 -9.98 9.36
CA SER A 489 22.77 -11.30 9.90
C SER A 489 23.41 -12.42 9.08
N THR A 490 23.33 -12.36 7.74
CA THR A 490 23.90 -13.38 6.86
C THR A 490 25.42 -13.40 6.92
N ILE A 491 26.08 -12.23 6.93
CA ILE A 491 27.52 -12.12 7.08
C ILE A 491 27.95 -12.58 8.48
N GLY A 492 27.24 -12.14 9.52
CA GLY A 492 27.48 -12.53 10.92
C GLY A 492 27.42 -14.04 11.13
N VAL A 493 26.56 -14.74 10.37
CA VAL A 493 26.46 -16.20 10.37
C VAL A 493 27.54 -16.83 9.45
N SER A 494 27.81 -16.29 8.27
CA SER A 494 28.70 -16.96 7.30
C SER A 494 30.19 -16.69 7.52
N LYS A 495 30.63 -15.45 7.25
CA LYS A 495 32.06 -15.05 7.23
C LYS A 495 32.51 -14.35 8.49
N VAL A 496 31.55 -13.91 9.32
CA VAL A 496 31.68 -13.10 10.54
C VAL A 496 32.27 -11.72 10.30
N PHE A 497 33.36 -11.59 9.54
CA PHE A 497 34.07 -10.34 9.26
C PHE A 497 34.00 -9.93 7.79
N VAL A 498 33.96 -8.62 7.55
CA VAL A 498 34.24 -8.00 6.25
C VAL A 498 35.65 -7.42 6.22
N SER A 499 36.15 -7.04 5.05
CA SER A 499 37.52 -6.53 4.89
C SER A 499 37.81 -5.28 5.72
N THR A 500 36.83 -4.39 5.88
CA THR A 500 36.98 -3.19 6.71
C THR A 500 37.15 -3.53 8.20
N ASP A 501 36.54 -4.62 8.66
CA ASP A 501 36.65 -5.07 10.06
C ASP A 501 38.06 -5.57 10.35
N LEU A 502 38.60 -6.40 9.45
CA LEU A 502 39.95 -6.95 9.59
C LEU A 502 41.02 -5.85 9.52
N ASN A 503 40.79 -4.83 8.68
CA ASN A 503 41.65 -3.65 8.61
C ASN A 503 41.58 -2.82 9.90
N PHE A 504 40.40 -2.69 10.53
CA PHE A 504 40.27 -2.01 11.81
C PHE A 504 40.94 -2.82 12.94
N LEU A 505 40.73 -4.13 12.99
CA LEU A 505 41.30 -5.00 14.01
C LEU A 505 42.81 -5.23 13.84
N CYS A 506 43.36 -4.98 12.64
CA CYS A 506 44.73 -5.34 12.27
C CYS A 506 45.05 -6.83 12.53
N MET A 507 44.05 -7.70 12.42
CA MET A 507 44.16 -9.14 12.70
C MET A 507 43.32 -9.93 11.70
N SER A 508 43.84 -11.10 11.29
CA SER A 508 43.09 -12.05 10.47
C SER A 508 42.19 -12.96 11.33
N PRO A 509 41.14 -13.59 10.77
CA PRO A 509 40.34 -14.56 11.50
C PRO A 509 41.18 -15.70 12.10
N GLN A 510 42.22 -16.16 11.39
CA GLN A 510 43.12 -17.21 11.88
C GLN A 510 43.91 -16.77 13.11
N MET A 511 44.34 -15.50 13.15
CA MET A 511 45.03 -14.96 14.33
C MET A 511 44.08 -14.86 15.54
N LEU A 512 42.82 -14.46 15.31
CA LEU A 512 41.81 -14.42 16.37
C LEU A 512 41.48 -15.81 16.92
N ASP A 513 41.38 -16.81 16.05
CA ASP A 513 41.13 -18.21 16.42
C ASP A 513 42.29 -18.82 17.22
N GLN A 514 43.53 -18.45 16.89
CA GLN A 514 44.73 -18.83 17.66
C GLN A 514 44.76 -18.22 19.08
N ILE A 515 44.17 -17.04 19.27
CA ILE A 515 44.04 -16.39 20.58
C ILE A 515 42.96 -17.09 21.41
N SER A 516 41.80 -17.33 20.80
CA SER A 516 40.71 -18.13 21.38
C SER A 516 39.75 -18.60 20.29
N SER A 517 39.52 -19.91 20.25
CA SER A 517 38.55 -20.53 19.33
C SER A 517 37.11 -20.07 19.57
N ASN A 518 36.84 -19.47 20.73
CA ASN A 518 35.50 -19.09 21.17
C ASN A 518 35.23 -17.58 21.02
N LEU A 519 36.22 -16.78 20.61
CA LEU A 519 36.04 -15.33 20.40
C LEU A 519 35.16 -15.03 19.18
N ILE A 520 35.41 -15.72 18.06
CA ILE A 520 34.65 -15.55 16.80
C ILE A 520 33.16 -15.89 16.99
N PRO A 521 32.78 -17.00 17.65
CA PRO A 521 31.39 -17.30 17.99
C PRO A 521 30.65 -16.18 18.74
N VAL A 522 31.29 -15.50 19.70
CA VAL A 522 30.66 -14.39 20.45
C VAL A 522 30.42 -13.19 19.53
N ILE A 523 31.39 -12.85 18.68
CA ILE A 523 31.26 -11.76 17.69
C ILE A 523 30.15 -12.09 16.67
N ALA A 524 30.11 -13.33 16.19
CA ALA A 524 29.07 -13.82 15.27
C ALA A 524 27.67 -13.68 15.88
N HIS A 525 27.52 -14.04 17.16
CA HIS A 525 26.28 -13.86 17.92
C HIS A 525 25.84 -12.39 17.97
N ASP A 526 26.74 -11.48 18.35
CA ASP A 526 26.42 -10.05 18.48
C ASP A 526 25.96 -9.45 17.13
N ARG A 527 26.61 -9.86 16.03
CA ARG A 527 26.23 -9.44 14.66
C ARG A 527 24.91 -10.02 14.20
N ALA A 528 24.68 -11.32 14.43
CA ALA A 528 23.42 -11.96 14.09
C ALA A 528 22.25 -11.31 14.84
N GLY A 529 22.44 -11.06 16.15
CA GLY A 529 21.51 -10.34 17.01
C GLY A 529 21.23 -8.93 16.53
N PHE A 530 22.27 -8.13 16.27
CA PHE A 530 22.15 -6.78 15.71
C PHE A 530 21.41 -6.75 14.38
N GLY A 531 21.80 -7.59 13.42
CA GLY A 531 21.15 -7.68 12.11
C GLY A 531 19.66 -8.03 12.22
N SER A 532 19.29 -8.96 13.11
CA SER A 532 17.89 -9.35 13.31
C SER A 532 17.04 -8.21 13.93
N ALA A 533 17.63 -7.46 14.87
CA ALA A 533 16.99 -6.29 15.46
C ALA A 533 16.77 -5.19 14.40
N LEU A 534 17.75 -4.96 13.50
CA LEU A 534 17.60 -4.06 12.37
C LEU A 534 16.48 -4.50 11.42
N VAL A 535 16.35 -5.79 11.11
CA VAL A 535 15.24 -6.28 10.29
C VAL A 535 13.89 -5.95 10.94
N SER A 536 13.75 -6.22 12.24
CA SER A 536 12.52 -5.90 12.99
C SER A 536 12.18 -4.40 12.97
N VAL A 537 13.14 -3.53 13.30
CA VAL A 537 12.93 -2.08 13.30
C VAL A 537 12.72 -1.51 11.90
N GLY A 538 13.46 -2.02 10.91
CA GLY A 538 13.28 -1.67 9.51
C GLY A 538 11.88 -2.00 9.01
N LEU A 539 11.34 -3.16 9.42
CA LEU A 539 9.95 -3.55 9.15
C LEU A 539 8.94 -2.60 9.81
N LEU A 540 9.17 -2.16 11.05
CA LEU A 540 8.31 -1.15 11.70
C LEU A 540 8.28 0.15 10.89
N ILE A 541 9.44 0.68 10.52
CA ILE A 541 9.56 1.93 9.74
C ILE A 541 8.89 1.75 8.38
N LEU A 542 9.16 0.64 7.70
CA LEU A 542 8.63 0.32 6.37
C LEU A 542 7.10 0.25 6.40
N MET A 543 6.51 -0.55 7.30
CA MET A 543 5.05 -0.72 7.37
C MET A 543 4.34 0.54 7.88
N LEU A 544 4.94 1.29 8.81
CA LEU A 544 4.44 2.60 9.23
C LEU A 544 4.37 3.56 8.03
N SER A 545 5.37 3.52 7.16
CA SER A 545 5.46 4.39 5.99
C SER A 545 4.57 3.94 4.84
N LEU A 546 4.41 2.64 4.63
CA LEU A 546 3.50 2.09 3.63
C LEU A 546 2.03 2.35 3.99
N TRP A 547 1.64 2.24 5.26
CA TRP A 547 0.23 2.16 5.65
C TRP A 547 -0.28 3.31 6.52
N GLY A 548 0.61 4.06 7.17
CA GLY A 548 0.27 5.08 8.16
C GLY A 548 0.10 6.50 7.63
N PHE A 549 0.58 6.81 6.42
CA PHE A 549 0.59 8.18 5.89
C PHE A 549 -0.81 8.66 5.49
N ARG A 550 -1.38 9.57 6.30
CA ARG A 550 -2.64 10.29 6.03
C ARG A 550 -2.53 11.73 6.50
N LYS A 551 -3.30 12.64 5.90
CA LYS A 551 -3.27 14.06 6.23
C LYS A 551 -3.58 14.27 7.72
N GLY A 552 -2.74 15.05 8.40
CA GLY A 552 -2.95 15.38 9.81
C GLY A 552 -2.60 14.29 10.82
N GLU A 553 -2.05 13.14 10.41
CA GLU A 553 -1.55 12.09 11.31
C GLU A 553 -0.21 12.48 11.95
N ARG A 554 -0.27 13.50 12.82
CA ARG A 554 0.91 14.12 13.47
C ARG A 554 1.76 13.12 14.24
N TRP A 555 1.13 12.07 14.79
CA TRP A 555 1.82 11.06 15.57
C TRP A 555 2.73 10.20 14.71
N ILE A 556 2.41 9.96 13.43
CA ILE A 556 3.28 9.22 12.49
C ILE A 556 4.58 9.99 12.30
N TRP A 557 4.47 11.29 11.97
CA TRP A 557 5.63 12.15 11.80
C TRP A 557 6.48 12.21 13.07
N ASN A 558 5.82 12.40 14.24
CA ASN A 558 6.53 12.41 15.53
C ASN A 558 7.25 11.10 15.77
N THR A 559 6.59 9.98 15.52
CA THR A 559 7.11 8.63 15.75
C THR A 559 8.35 8.37 14.90
N LEU A 560 8.33 8.75 13.62
CA LEU A 560 9.50 8.67 12.75
C LEU A 560 10.61 9.61 13.21
N ALA A 561 10.26 10.85 13.55
CA ALA A 561 11.22 11.86 14.01
C ALA A 561 11.97 11.39 15.28
N ILE A 562 11.26 11.01 16.34
CA ILE A 562 11.92 10.62 17.59
C ILE A 562 12.47 9.18 17.53
N GLY A 563 11.84 8.31 16.74
CA GLY A 563 12.14 6.87 16.72
C GLY A 563 13.48 6.55 16.10
N ALA A 564 13.94 7.29 15.10
CA ALA A 564 15.22 7.00 14.42
C ALA A 564 16.46 7.53 15.16
N LEU A 565 16.30 8.54 16.02
CA LEU A 565 17.43 9.22 16.66
C LEU A 565 18.32 8.31 17.52
N PRO A 566 17.78 7.45 18.41
CA PRO A 566 18.63 6.58 19.24
C PRO A 566 19.54 5.66 18.43
N ALA A 567 19.01 5.03 17.37
CA ALA A 567 19.79 4.18 16.48
C ALA A 567 20.89 4.97 15.73
N PHE A 568 20.59 6.15 15.18
CA PHE A 568 21.61 6.95 14.49
C PHE A 568 22.67 7.51 15.44
N ILE A 569 22.27 7.99 16.62
CA ILE A 569 23.19 8.50 17.63
C ILE A 569 24.11 7.38 18.12
N ALA A 570 23.57 6.21 18.44
CA ALA A 570 24.38 5.06 18.86
C ALA A 570 25.26 4.56 17.72
N GLY A 571 24.73 4.41 16.52
CA GLY A 571 25.47 3.95 15.35
C GLY A 571 26.65 4.88 15.02
N ILE A 572 26.40 6.16 14.73
CA ILE A 572 27.45 7.11 14.35
C ILE A 572 28.35 7.42 15.54
N GLY A 573 27.78 7.69 16.72
CA GLY A 573 28.51 8.09 17.91
C GLY A 573 29.51 7.03 18.36
N THR A 574 29.15 5.75 18.28
CA THR A 574 30.08 4.67 18.67
C THR A 574 31.25 4.59 17.70
N HIS A 575 31.01 4.64 16.39
CA HIS A 575 32.09 4.57 15.40
C HIS A 575 33.07 5.75 15.53
N LEU A 576 32.58 6.94 15.87
CA LEU A 576 33.43 8.10 16.18
C LEU A 576 34.23 7.89 17.47
N TYR A 577 33.60 7.33 18.51
CA TYR A 577 34.24 7.07 19.80
C TYR A 577 35.38 6.05 19.71
N ILE A 578 35.18 4.96 18.95
CA ILE A 578 36.17 3.89 18.82
C ILE A 578 37.19 4.10 17.68
N GLY A 579 37.00 5.16 16.87
CA GLY A 579 37.86 5.44 15.71
C GLY A 579 37.63 4.56 14.47
N TYR A 580 36.52 3.80 14.41
CA TYR A 580 36.17 2.98 13.24
C TYR A 580 35.42 3.82 12.19
N THR A 581 36.11 4.80 11.60
CA THR A 581 35.49 5.90 10.82
C THR A 581 35.74 5.83 9.32
N THR A 582 36.12 4.66 8.79
CA THR A 582 36.39 4.52 7.35
C THR A 582 35.15 4.91 6.52
N PHE A 583 35.35 5.73 5.49
CA PHE A 583 34.24 6.33 4.74
C PHE A 583 33.32 5.27 4.13
N VAL A 584 33.87 4.21 3.53
CA VAL A 584 33.10 3.13 2.90
C VAL A 584 32.23 2.39 3.92
N HIS A 585 32.71 2.22 5.15
CA HIS A 585 31.96 1.57 6.22
C HIS A 585 30.79 2.42 6.72
N LEU A 586 30.98 3.74 6.85
CA LEU A 586 29.92 4.66 7.32
C LEU A 586 28.99 5.18 6.22
N LEU A 587 29.35 5.02 4.95
CA LEU A 587 28.58 5.48 3.79
C LEU A 587 27.10 5.04 3.83
N PRO A 588 26.76 3.77 4.15
CA PRO A 588 25.37 3.36 4.26
C PRO A 588 24.60 4.20 5.28
N VAL A 589 25.15 4.43 6.47
CA VAL A 589 24.48 5.18 7.54
C VAL A 589 24.31 6.65 7.16
N TYR A 590 25.31 7.28 6.53
CA TYR A 590 25.18 8.65 6.03
C TYR A 590 24.07 8.80 5.00
N PHE A 591 23.96 7.84 4.08
CA PHE A 591 22.88 7.83 3.12
C PHE A 591 21.50 7.67 3.79
N LEU A 592 21.39 6.79 4.79
CA LEU A 592 20.14 6.64 5.57
C LEU A 592 19.77 7.93 6.33
N VAL A 593 20.74 8.66 6.88
CA VAL A 593 20.49 9.95 7.55
C VAL A 593 19.95 10.99 6.57
N ILE A 594 20.50 11.07 5.35
CA ILE A 594 20.01 11.99 4.32
C ILE A 594 18.57 11.66 3.95
N LEU A 595 18.26 10.37 3.69
CA LEU A 595 16.89 9.92 3.40
C LEU A 595 15.93 10.26 4.55
N TYR A 596 16.37 10.06 5.79
CA TYR A 596 15.58 10.37 6.97
C TYR A 596 15.26 11.87 7.10
N LEU A 597 16.25 12.75 6.92
CA LEU A 597 16.05 14.21 6.99
C LEU A 597 15.17 14.72 5.86
N LEU A 598 15.38 14.24 4.62
CA LEU A 598 14.52 14.57 3.48
C LEU A 598 13.09 14.07 3.70
N GLY A 599 12.95 12.83 4.19
CA GLY A 599 11.66 12.25 4.54
C GLY A 599 10.89 13.11 5.54
N LEU A 600 11.54 13.54 6.62
CA LEU A 600 10.93 14.43 7.61
C LEU A 600 10.52 15.78 7.03
N GLY A 601 11.40 16.42 6.27
CA GLY A 601 11.15 17.75 5.68
C GLY A 601 9.98 17.73 4.69
N LEU A 602 9.97 16.77 3.77
CA LEU A 602 8.97 16.66 2.71
C LEU A 602 7.60 16.18 3.23
N SER A 603 7.57 15.32 4.26
CA SER A 603 6.32 14.83 4.85
C SER A 603 5.68 15.78 5.87
N TYR A 604 6.43 16.76 6.37
CA TYR A 604 5.96 17.69 7.40
C TYR A 604 4.68 18.45 7.01
N PRO A 605 4.58 19.09 5.81
CA PRO A 605 3.37 19.85 5.45
C PRO A 605 2.11 19.01 5.45
N PHE A 606 2.20 17.74 5.05
CA PHE A 606 1.07 16.82 4.94
C PHE A 606 0.66 16.22 6.29
N LEU A 607 1.63 15.80 7.11
CA LEU A 607 1.35 15.10 8.37
C LEU A 607 1.13 16.07 9.56
N LYS A 608 1.76 17.26 9.56
CA LYS A 608 1.78 18.15 10.73
C LYS A 608 0.81 19.32 10.66
N LYS A 609 0.69 19.99 9.51
CA LYS A 609 -0.18 21.16 9.40
C LYS A 609 -1.64 20.73 9.60
N LYS A 610 -2.34 21.39 10.52
CA LYS A 610 -3.80 21.35 10.56
C LYS A 610 -4.27 22.47 9.64
N GLU A 611 -5.36 22.21 8.91
CA GLU A 611 -6.19 23.26 8.35
C GLU A 611 -7.05 23.86 9.45
#